data_AF-A0AAV2SIM9-F1
#
_entry.id   AF-A0AAV2SIM9-F1
#
_cell.length_a   1.000
_cell.length_b   1.000
_cell.length_c   1.000
_cell.angle_alpha   90.00
_cell.angle_beta   90.00
_cell.angle_gamma   90.00
#
_symmetry.space_group_name_H-M   'P 1'
#
loop_
_entity.id
_entity.type
_entity.pdbx_description
1 polymer ?
#
loop_
_entity_poly.entity_id
_entity_poly.type
_entity_poly.pdbx_seq_one_letter_code
_entity_poly.pdbx_strand_id
1 'polypeptide(L)'
;MVRAGILGLMALLSLVGNCFTIVSIVRNKRRSRSSVYTLILHLSVADVFVTLTCLTAESIWTYTVAWLAGNVLCKVIKYLQMLSLYLSTFVLVLIGVDRFLTVIYLM
;
A
#
# COMPACT_ATOMS: atom_id res chain seq x y z
N MET A 1 -2.74 -22.60 6.08
CA MET A 1 -4.16 -22.15 6.15
C MET A 1 -4.34 -20.93 7.05
N VAL A 2 -3.97 -20.97 8.34
CA VAL A 2 -4.15 -19.84 9.26
C VAL A 2 -3.44 -18.55 8.79
N ARG A 3 -2.19 -18.66 8.31
CA ARG A 3 -1.43 -17.50 7.79
C ARG A 3 -2.10 -16.84 6.58
N ALA A 4 -2.57 -17.64 5.63
CA ALA A 4 -3.28 -17.15 4.46
C ALA A 4 -4.62 -16.49 4.84
N GLY A 5 -5.33 -17.04 5.85
CA GLY A 5 -6.56 -16.43 6.37
C GLY A 5 -6.33 -15.06 7.02
N ILE A 6 -5.28 -14.93 7.84
CA ILE A 6 -4.92 -13.66 8.49
C ILE A 6 -4.50 -12.60 7.46
N LEU A 7 -3.64 -12.98 6.50
CA LEU A 7 -3.19 -12.07 5.43
C LEU A 7 -4.36 -11.61 4.56
N GLY A 8 -5.28 -12.52 4.20
CA GLY A 8 -6.50 -12.21 3.47
C GLY A 8 -7.40 -11.23 4.22
N LEU A 9 -7.59 -11.42 5.53
CA LEU A 9 -8.40 -10.53 6.35
C LEU A 9 -7.77 -9.13 6.48
N MET A 10 -6.47 -9.06 6.77
CA MET A 10 -5.73 -7.80 6.86
C MET A 10 -5.81 -7.01 5.54
N ALA A 11 -5.78 -7.71 4.42
CA ALA A 11 -5.88 -7.09 3.11
C ALA A 11 -7.27 -6.58 2.79
N LEU A 12 -8.32 -7.35 3.09
CA LEU A 12 -9.69 -6.89 2.88
C LEU A 12 -9.96 -5.63 3.70
N LEU A 13 -9.54 -5.62 4.97
CA LEU A 13 -9.65 -4.46 5.84
C LEU A 13 -8.85 -3.26 5.29
N SER A 14 -7.61 -3.50 4.85
CA SER A 14 -6.74 -2.45 4.29
C SER A 14 -7.29 -1.90 2.96
N LEU A 15 -7.81 -2.75 2.08
CA LEU A 15 -8.37 -2.36 0.80
C LEU A 15 -9.64 -1.52 1.00
N VAL A 16 -10.54 -1.98 1.88
CA VAL A 16 -11.77 -1.26 2.20
C VAL A 16 -11.46 0.08 2.86
N GLY A 17 -10.55 0.10 3.84
CA GLY A 17 -10.13 1.31 4.54
C GLY A 17 -9.51 2.34 3.61
N ASN A 18 -8.54 1.93 2.78
CA ASN A 18 -7.85 2.82 1.85
C ASN A 18 -8.72 3.28 0.68
N CYS A 19 -9.61 2.43 0.16
CA CYS A 19 -10.59 2.87 -0.84
C CYS A 19 -11.56 3.90 -0.25
N PHE A 20 -12.02 3.69 0.99
CA PHE A 20 -12.90 4.63 1.65
C PHE A 20 -12.23 5.99 1.91
N THR A 21 -10.95 6.00 2.32
CA THR A 21 -10.19 7.26 2.48
C THR A 21 -9.99 7.97 1.15
N ILE A 22 -9.62 7.27 0.08
CA ILE A 22 -9.49 7.85 -1.27
C ILE A 22 -10.82 8.48 -1.70
N VAL A 23 -11.92 7.73 -1.61
CA VAL A 23 -13.26 8.23 -1.99
C VAL A 23 -13.65 9.44 -1.14
N SER A 24 -13.43 9.40 0.17
CA SER A 24 -13.75 10.49 1.09
C SER A 24 -12.97 11.78 0.78
N ILE A 25 -11.67 11.66 0.47
CA ILE A 25 -10.82 12.81 0.13
C ILE A 25 -11.18 13.38 -1.24
N VAL A 26 -11.39 12.53 -2.25
CA VAL A 26 -11.78 12.95 -3.61
C VAL A 26 -13.16 13.61 -3.60
N ARG A 27 -14.12 13.09 -2.83
CA ARG A 27 -15.45 13.72 -2.70
C ARG A 27 -15.39 15.09 -2.05
N ASN A 28 -14.48 15.30 -1.09
CA ASN A 28 -14.39 16.56 -0.37
C ASN A 28 -13.24 17.45 -0.88
N LYS A 29 -13.50 18.20 -1.95
CA LYS A 29 -12.53 19.09 -2.64
C LYS A 29 -11.81 20.09 -1.72
N ARG A 30 -12.44 20.52 -0.62
CA ARG A 30 -11.80 21.39 0.40
C ARG A 30 -10.69 20.67 1.17
N ARG A 31 -10.87 19.37 1.42
CA ARG A 31 -9.94 18.52 2.19
C ARG A 31 -8.73 18.14 1.36
N SER A 32 -8.92 17.89 0.07
CA SER A 32 -7.85 17.60 -0.91
C SER A 32 -6.83 18.74 -1.12
N ARG A 33 -7.09 19.98 -0.67
CA ARG A 33 -6.19 21.12 -0.88
C ARG A 33 -5.06 21.25 0.15
N SER A 34 -5.13 20.53 1.26
CA SER A 34 -4.10 20.59 2.31
C SER A 34 -3.04 19.51 2.04
N SER A 35 -1.75 19.89 2.15
CA SER A 35 -0.59 19.04 1.82
C SER A 35 -0.62 17.68 2.53
N VAL A 36 -1.17 17.65 3.75
CA VAL A 36 -1.36 16.43 4.54
C VAL A 36 -2.30 15.44 3.85
N TYR A 37 -3.39 15.90 3.23
CA TYR A 37 -4.34 15.01 2.55
C TYR A 37 -3.82 14.50 1.21
N THR A 38 -2.97 15.26 0.52
CA THR A 38 -2.26 14.79 -0.67
C THR A 38 -1.30 13.66 -0.30
N LEU A 39 -0.60 13.79 0.82
CA LEU A 39 0.29 12.76 1.34
C LEU A 39 -0.49 11.49 1.76
N ILE A 40 -1.62 11.66 2.45
CA ILE A 40 -2.54 10.55 2.79
C ILE A 40 -3.09 9.87 1.52
N LEU A 41 -3.41 10.61 0.46
CA LEU A 41 -3.85 10.03 -0.81
C LEU A 41 -2.77 9.16 -1.45
N HIS A 42 -1.54 9.66 -1.54
CA HIS A 42 -0.42 8.89 -2.08
C HIS A 42 -0.14 7.64 -1.25
N LEU A 43 -0.23 7.74 0.08
CA LEU A 43 -0.11 6.62 1.00
C LEU A 43 -1.20 5.57 0.75
N SER A 44 -2.48 5.97 0.72
CA SER A 44 -3.59 5.05 0.49
C SER A 44 -3.55 4.37 -0.89
N VAL A 45 -3.10 5.09 -1.93
CA VAL A 45 -2.90 4.49 -3.27
C VAL A 45 -1.75 3.47 -3.23
N ALA A 46 -0.66 3.79 -2.54
CA ALA A 46 0.45 2.87 -2.34
C ALA A 46 0.01 1.61 -1.57
N ASP A 47 -0.73 1.76 -0.47
CA ASP A 47 -1.22 0.64 0.34
C ASP A 47 -2.12 -0.31 -0.46
N VAL A 48 -3.03 0.23 -1.29
CA VAL A 48 -3.88 -0.58 -2.20
C VAL A 48 -3.04 -1.35 -3.21
N PHE A 49 -2.01 -0.70 -3.78
CA PHE A 49 -1.11 -1.33 -4.72
C PHE A 49 -0.30 -2.46 -4.06
N VAL A 50 0.26 -2.18 -2.88
CA VAL A 50 1.01 -3.14 -2.05
C VAL A 50 0.14 -4.31 -1.63
N THR A 51 -1.12 -4.08 -1.21
CA THR A 51 -2.01 -5.19 -0.83
C THR A 51 -2.34 -6.07 -2.03
N LEU A 52 -2.67 -5.51 -3.19
CA LEU A 52 -2.90 -6.31 -4.40
C LEU A 52 -1.67 -7.16 -4.76
N THR A 53 -0.47 -6.60 -4.68
CA THR A 53 0.73 -7.30 -5.14
C THR A 53 1.34 -8.25 -4.10
N CYS A 54 1.41 -7.87 -2.83
CA CYS A 54 1.85 -8.76 -1.77
C CYS A 54 0.88 -9.92 -1.57
N LEU A 55 -0.44 -9.70 -1.64
CA LEU A 55 -1.38 -10.81 -1.46
C LEU A 55 -1.44 -11.74 -2.64
N THR A 56 -1.38 -11.23 -3.86
CA THR A 56 -1.31 -12.11 -5.03
C THR A 56 -0.01 -12.92 -5.00
N ALA A 57 1.11 -12.32 -4.59
CA ALA A 57 2.38 -13.03 -4.41
C ALA A 57 2.31 -14.13 -3.34
N GLU A 58 1.80 -13.82 -2.15
CA GLU A 58 1.65 -14.77 -1.04
C GLU A 58 0.63 -15.88 -1.36
N SER A 59 -0.46 -15.52 -2.04
CA SER A 59 -1.48 -16.48 -2.47
C SER A 59 -0.91 -17.45 -3.50
N ILE A 60 -0.15 -16.96 -4.48
CA ILE A 60 0.52 -17.79 -5.49
C ILE A 60 1.55 -18.71 -4.83
N TRP A 61 2.39 -18.19 -3.94
CA TRP A 61 3.36 -19.00 -3.20
C TRP A 61 2.70 -20.12 -2.37
N THR A 62 1.53 -19.83 -1.80
CA THR A 62 0.77 -20.82 -1.02
C THR A 62 0.08 -21.86 -1.91
N TYR A 63 -0.31 -21.50 -3.13
CA TYR A 63 -1.06 -22.38 -4.04
C TYR A 63 -0.15 -23.26 -4.90
N THR A 64 1.04 -22.80 -5.24
CA THR A 64 1.94 -23.54 -6.15
C THR A 64 3.04 -24.27 -5.38
N VAL A 65 2.90 -25.58 -5.21
CA VAL A 65 4.06 -26.47 -4.97
C VAL A 65 4.96 -26.52 -6.23
N ALA A 66 4.42 -26.14 -7.41
CA ALA A 66 5.16 -25.85 -8.64
C ALA A 66 4.50 -24.71 -9.45
N TRP A 67 5.28 -23.72 -9.90
CA TRP A 67 4.80 -22.48 -10.53
C TRP A 67 4.33 -22.71 -11.98
N LEU A 68 3.01 -22.76 -12.21
CA LEU A 68 2.42 -22.97 -13.55
C LEU A 68 2.00 -21.68 -14.29
N ALA A 69 2.04 -20.52 -13.64
CA ALA A 69 1.56 -19.24 -14.20
C ALA A 69 2.50 -18.58 -15.24
N GLY A 70 3.64 -19.22 -15.55
CA GLY A 70 4.61 -18.73 -16.54
C GLY A 70 5.62 -17.69 -16.04
N ASN A 71 6.71 -17.50 -16.79
CA ASN A 71 7.86 -16.66 -16.41
C ASN A 71 7.56 -15.18 -16.23
N VAL A 72 6.61 -14.64 -17.01
CA VAL A 72 6.25 -13.22 -16.98
C VAL A 72 5.62 -12.84 -15.64
N LEU A 73 4.64 -13.62 -15.18
CA LEU A 73 4.01 -13.43 -13.87
C LEU A 73 5.00 -13.56 -12.72
N CYS A 74 6.00 -14.45 -12.82
CA CYS A 74 7.08 -14.56 -11.84
C CYS A 74 7.93 -13.29 -11.74
N LYS A 75 8.40 -12.76 -12.88
CA LYS A 75 9.15 -11.50 -12.90
C LYS A 75 8.33 -10.33 -12.39
N VAL A 76 7.06 -10.23 -12.80
CA VAL A 76 6.15 -9.17 -12.36
C VAL A 76 5.96 -9.23 -10.85
N ILE A 77 5.68 -10.40 -10.28
CA ILE A 77 5.52 -10.55 -8.82
C ILE A 77 6.79 -10.17 -8.06
N LYS A 78 7.96 -10.63 -8.53
CA LYS A 78 9.25 -10.28 -7.90
C LYS A 78 9.55 -8.79 -7.99
N TYR A 79 9.24 -8.16 -9.12
CA TYR A 79 9.38 -6.72 -9.28
C TYR A 79 8.47 -5.95 -8.31
N LEU A 80 7.21 -6.37 -8.17
CA LEU A 80 6.24 -5.72 -7.30
C LEU A 80 6.58 -5.92 -5.81
N GLN A 81 7.20 -7.05 -5.45
CA GLN A 81 7.71 -7.30 -4.10
C GLN A 81 8.83 -6.30 -3.73
N MET A 82 9.73 -6.01 -4.67
CA MET A 82 10.74 -4.95 -4.49
C MET A 82 10.10 -3.56 -4.44
N LEU A 83 9.09 -3.31 -5.27
CA LEU A 83 8.37 -2.03 -5.26
C LEU A 83 7.70 -1.78 -3.89
N SER A 84 7.12 -2.80 -3.24
CA SER A 84 6.56 -2.67 -1.89
C SER A 84 7.60 -2.23 -0.86
N LEU A 85 8.83 -2.80 -0.91
CA LEU A 85 9.92 -2.39 -0.02
C LEU A 85 10.29 -0.91 -0.22
N TYR A 86 10.39 -0.48 -1.48
CA TYR A 86 10.63 0.94 -1.79
C TYR A 86 9.51 1.83 -1.28
N LEU A 87 8.25 1.43 -1.45
CA LEU A 87 7.10 2.17 -0.95
C LEU A 87 7.13 2.31 0.56
N SER A 88 7.37 1.25 1.33
CA SER A 88 7.50 1.33 2.80
C SER A 88 8.60 2.31 3.22
N THR A 89 9.73 2.31 2.51
CA THR A 89 10.85 3.24 2.78
C THR A 89 10.43 4.68 2.50
N PHE A 90 9.72 4.92 1.40
CA PHE A 90 9.20 6.23 1.02
C PHE A 90 8.19 6.77 2.03
N VAL A 91 7.30 5.91 2.52
CA VAL A 91 6.33 6.25 3.58
C VAL A 91 7.06 6.65 4.86
N LEU A 92 8.11 5.93 5.23
CA LEU A 92 8.93 6.25 6.41
C LEU A 92 9.58 7.65 6.28
N VAL A 93 10.13 7.95 5.09
CA VAL A 93 10.72 9.26 4.78
C VAL A 93 9.65 10.36 4.84
N LEU A 94 8.47 10.14 4.26
CA LEU A 94 7.36 11.09 4.29
C LEU A 94 6.92 11.40 5.72
N ILE A 95 6.82 10.39 6.60
CA ILE A 95 6.53 10.59 8.02
C ILE A 95 7.62 11.43 8.69
N GLY A 96 8.90 11.18 8.38
CA GLY A 96 10.02 11.97 8.90
C GLY A 96 9.97 13.44 8.45
N VAL A 97 9.65 13.68 7.18
CA VAL A 97 9.49 15.03 6.63
C VAL A 97 8.30 15.75 7.25
N ASP A 98 7.16 15.08 7.41
CA ASP A 98 5.98 15.64 8.06
C ASP A 98 6.28 16.09 9.51
N ARG A 99 6.99 15.24 10.26
CA ARG A 99 7.45 15.57 11.61
C ARG A 99 8.41 16.76 11.62
N PHE A 100 9.35 16.80 10.68
CA PHE A 100 10.30 17.91 10.57
C PHE A 100 9.61 19.24 10.24
N LEU A 101 8.69 19.25 9.28
CA LEU A 101 7.90 20.42 8.93
C LEU A 101 7.03 20.88 10.11
N THR A 102 6.44 19.94 10.85
CA THR A 102 5.68 20.27 12.05
C THR A 102 6.56 20.97 13.08
N VAL A 103 7.79 20.51 13.31
CA VAL A 103 8.70 21.17 14.27
C VAL A 103 9.12 22.57 13.79
N ILE A 104 9.40 22.74 12.50
CA ILE A 104 9.84 24.04 11.94
C ILE A 104 8.71 25.06 11.85
N TYR A 105 7.52 24.66 11.45
CA TYR A 105 6.41 25.60 11.24
C TYR A 105 5.62 25.88 12.53
N LEU A 106 5.71 25.01 13.53
CA LEU A 106 5.01 25.17 14.81
C LEU A 106 5.87 25.87 15.88
N MET A 107 7.13 26.21 15.58
CA MET A 107 8.05 26.95 16.44
C MET A 107 8.44 28.28 15.80
#